data_AF-A0A838D4P3-F1
#
_entry.id   AF-A0A838D4P3-F1
#
_cell.length_a   1.000
_cell.length_b   1.000
_cell.length_c   1.000
_cell.angle_alpha   90.00
_cell.angle_beta   90.00
_cell.angle_gamma   90.00
#
_symmetry.space_group_name_H-M   'P 1'
#
loop_
_entity.id
_entity.type
_entity.pdbx_description
1 polymer ?
#
loop_
_entity_poly.entity_id
_entity_poly.type
_entity_poly.pdbx_seq_one_letter_code
_entity_poly.pdbx_strand_id
1 'polypeptide(L)'
;MGRRHCAIDDLRLTVACLPRHTVVAMLEGIRSERIIAGAYTDDDGGTCPMLAAHRRGGRTDLLAFARAWDRFAGVEEGSGARVATHHELAVLEAQLEGALLAQDTQDLGGAVAEHQAAARERRAREAAQTGTDWLHAPASMPVEQREEPAVEERTTRRERRRGSALALRAGPAPRRAP
;
A
#
# COMPACT_ATOMS: atom_id res chain seq x y z
N MET A 1 33.47 -16.19 4.52
CA MET A 1 32.96 -16.53 5.87
C MET A 1 31.60 -15.88 6.04
N GLY A 2 30.51 -16.63 5.92
CA GLY A 2 29.16 -16.09 6.05
C GLY A 2 28.86 -15.76 7.50
N ARG A 3 28.52 -14.49 7.79
CA ARG A 3 27.95 -14.13 9.09
C ARG A 3 26.67 -14.92 9.26
N ARG A 4 26.63 -15.81 10.25
CA ARG A 4 25.36 -16.40 10.73
C ARG A 4 24.62 -15.26 11.41
N HIS A 5 23.61 -14.71 10.76
CA HIS A 5 22.73 -13.74 11.41
C HIS A 5 22.00 -14.46 12.55
N CYS A 6 21.95 -13.84 13.72
CA CYS A 6 21.10 -14.33 14.80
C CYS A 6 19.65 -13.87 14.55
N ALA A 7 18.68 -14.48 15.24
CA ALA A 7 17.26 -14.25 14.96
C ALA A 7 16.85 -12.76 15.03
N ILE A 8 17.48 -11.99 15.92
CA ILE A 8 17.25 -10.54 16.04
C ILE A 8 17.80 -9.74 14.86
N ASP A 9 18.92 -10.15 14.27
CA ASP A 9 19.49 -9.53 13.06
C ASP A 9 18.62 -9.81 11.83
N ASP A 10 18.10 -11.04 11.71
CA ASP A 10 17.15 -11.40 10.64
C ASP A 10 15.85 -10.59 10.74
N LEU A 11 15.30 -10.45 11.96
CA LEU A 11 14.13 -9.60 12.19
C LEU A 11 14.42 -8.16 11.78
N ARG A 12 15.54 -7.60 12.23
CA ARG A 12 15.93 -6.23 11.89
C ARG A 12 16.07 -6.01 10.39
N LEU A 13 16.68 -6.95 9.67
CA LEU A 13 16.84 -6.87 8.23
C LEU A 13 15.48 -6.88 7.52
N THR A 14 14.57 -7.77 7.91
CA THR A 14 13.25 -7.85 7.29
C THR A 14 12.37 -6.64 7.60
N VAL A 15 12.46 -6.09 8.81
CA VAL A 15 11.79 -4.84 9.20
C VAL A 15 12.27 -3.66 8.36
N ALA A 16 13.58 -3.55 8.11
CA ALA A 16 14.13 -2.48 7.27
C ALA A 16 13.62 -2.53 5.81
N CYS A 17 13.15 -3.69 5.34
CA CYS A 17 12.58 -3.85 4.01
C CYS A 17 11.08 -3.53 3.95
N LEU A 18 10.41 -3.27 5.08
CA LEU A 18 8.98 -2.95 5.09
C LEU A 18 8.72 -1.55 4.54
N PRO A 19 7.69 -1.36 3.68
CA PRO A 19 7.26 -0.04 3.26
C PRO A 19 6.83 0.81 4.46
N ARG A 20 7.08 2.13 4.39
CA ARG A 20 6.73 3.09 5.45
C ARG A 20 5.30 2.95 5.96
N HIS A 21 4.33 2.84 5.04
CA HIS A 21 2.91 2.71 5.39
C HIS A 21 2.61 1.41 6.14
N THR A 22 3.29 0.31 5.81
CA THR A 22 3.20 -0.94 6.58
C THR A 22 3.79 -0.79 7.97
N VAL A 23 4.95 -0.14 8.11
CA VAL A 23 5.60 0.08 9.41
C VAL A 23 4.70 0.89 10.34
N VAL A 24 4.11 1.98 9.84
CA VAL A 24 3.15 2.81 10.60
C VAL A 24 1.91 2.01 11.02
N ALA A 25 1.30 1.29 10.08
CA ALA A 25 0.11 0.48 10.35
C ALA A 25 0.41 -0.67 11.34
N MET A 26 1.62 -1.24 11.28
CA MET A 26 2.05 -2.30 12.20
C MET A 26 2.24 -1.76 13.62
N LEU A 27 2.85 -0.59 13.79
CA LEU A 27 2.98 0.07 15.10
C LEU A 27 1.60 0.36 15.72
N GLU A 28 0.66 0.86 14.94
CA GLU A 28 -0.70 1.07 15.40
C GLU A 28 -1.38 -0.26 15.77
N GLY A 29 -1.15 -1.32 14.97
CA GLY A 29 -1.63 -2.67 15.24
C GLY A 29 -1.11 -3.26 16.55
N ILE A 30 0.20 -3.20 16.78
CA ILE A 30 0.84 -3.72 17.99
C ILE A 30 0.28 -3.04 19.25
N ARG A 31 0.00 -1.75 19.18
CA ARG A 31 -0.52 -0.97 20.32
C ARG A 31 -1.99 -1.22 20.65
N SER A 32 -2.75 -1.86 19.75
CA SER A 32 -4.21 -1.97 19.87
C SER A 32 -4.77 -3.39 19.75
N GLU A 33 -3.96 -4.37 19.33
CA GLU A 33 -4.36 -5.77 19.22
C GLU A 33 -3.53 -6.69 20.12
N ARG A 34 -4.10 -7.86 20.45
CA ARG A 34 -3.36 -8.95 21.11
C ARG A 34 -2.45 -9.61 20.08
N ILE A 35 -1.16 -9.30 20.14
CA ILE A 35 -0.19 -9.83 19.18
C ILE A 35 0.25 -11.25 19.54
N ILE A 36 0.34 -12.09 18.52
CA ILE A 36 0.79 -13.49 18.63
C ILE A 36 1.98 -13.77 17.70
N ALA A 37 2.66 -14.88 17.97
CA ALA A 37 3.66 -15.50 17.12
C ALA A 37 3.24 -16.94 16.77
N GLY A 38 3.67 -17.44 15.62
CA GLY A 38 3.46 -18.82 15.16
C GLY A 38 2.19 -19.10 14.37
N ALA A 39 1.28 -18.13 14.24
CA ALA A 39 0.11 -18.25 13.36
C ALA A 39 -0.38 -16.88 12.89
N TYR A 40 -1.31 -16.88 11.93
CA TYR A 40 -1.95 -15.66 11.42
C TYR A 40 -2.96 -15.08 12.42
N THR A 41 -3.77 -15.96 13.01
CA THR A 41 -4.72 -15.69 14.10
C THR A 41 -4.72 -16.88 15.06
N ASP A 42 -5.12 -16.65 16.32
CA ASP A 42 -5.43 -17.73 17.27
C ASP A 42 -6.95 -17.79 17.57
N ASP A 43 -7.38 -18.81 18.32
CA ASP A 43 -8.78 -19.01 18.68
C ASP A 43 -9.31 -17.96 19.67
N ASP A 44 -8.42 -17.23 20.35
CA ASP A 44 -8.76 -16.16 21.29
C ASP A 44 -8.82 -14.77 20.62
N GLY A 45 -8.68 -14.71 19.29
CA GLY A 45 -8.73 -13.47 18.52
C GLY A 45 -7.43 -12.68 18.46
N GLY A 46 -6.31 -13.26 18.90
CA GLY A 46 -4.97 -12.74 18.68
C GLY A 46 -4.58 -12.73 17.21
N THR A 47 -3.67 -11.82 16.82
CA THR A 47 -3.25 -11.61 15.43
C THR A 47 -1.76 -11.47 15.29
N CYS A 48 -1.17 -11.99 14.22
CA CYS A 48 0.23 -11.70 13.94
C CYS A 48 0.44 -10.21 13.59
N PRO A 49 1.66 -9.66 13.78
CA PRO A 49 1.93 -8.25 13.48
C PRO A 49 1.59 -7.86 12.04
N MET A 50 1.80 -8.78 11.09
CA MET A 50 1.50 -8.54 9.68
C MET A 50 -0.01 -8.38 9.44
N LEU A 51 -0.84 -9.23 10.05
CA LEU A 51 -2.30 -9.11 9.94
C LEU A 51 -2.81 -7.83 10.63
N ALA A 52 -2.26 -7.49 11.80
CA ALA A 52 -2.59 -6.24 12.49
C ALA A 52 -2.30 -5.02 11.60
N ALA A 53 -1.17 -5.03 10.89
CA ALA A 53 -0.86 -4.00 9.88
C ALA A 53 -1.85 -4.01 8.71
N HIS A 54 -2.15 -5.19 8.15
CA HIS A 54 -3.06 -5.34 7.00
C HIS A 54 -4.46 -4.79 7.30
N ARG A 55 -4.99 -5.03 8.51
CA ARG A 55 -6.29 -4.51 8.97
C ARG A 55 -6.34 -2.99 9.01
N ARG A 56 -5.18 -2.33 9.11
CA ARG A 56 -5.01 -0.87 9.08
C ARG A 56 -4.51 -0.33 7.74
N GLY A 57 -4.63 -1.11 6.67
CA GLY A 57 -4.24 -0.70 5.32
C GLY A 57 -2.74 -0.82 5.02
N GLY A 58 -1.95 -1.42 5.91
CA GLY A 58 -0.52 -1.67 5.73
C GLY A 58 -0.17 -2.90 4.88
N ARG A 59 -0.97 -3.24 3.87
CA ARG A 59 -0.83 -4.48 3.09
C ARG A 59 0.55 -4.60 2.41
N THR A 60 1.19 -5.75 2.58
CA THR A 60 2.44 -6.12 1.91
C THR A 60 2.60 -7.65 1.88
N ASP A 61 3.34 -8.15 0.90
CA ASP A 61 3.58 -9.58 0.68
C ASP A 61 4.98 -10.02 1.15
N LEU A 62 5.47 -9.45 2.26
CA LEU A 62 6.79 -9.77 2.80
C LEU A 62 6.74 -10.97 3.76
N LEU A 63 6.58 -12.18 3.22
CA LEU A 63 6.56 -13.43 4.02
C LEU A 63 7.84 -13.63 4.85
N ALA A 64 8.97 -13.09 4.39
CA ALA A 64 10.24 -13.14 5.12
C ALA A 64 10.14 -12.52 6.53
N PHE A 65 9.36 -11.45 6.69
CA PHE A 65 9.12 -10.83 7.99
C PHE A 65 8.39 -11.78 8.95
N ALA A 66 7.32 -12.43 8.49
CA ALA A 66 6.54 -13.34 9.34
C ALA A 66 7.42 -14.48 9.88
N ARG A 67 8.27 -15.06 9.02
CA ARG A 67 9.23 -16.10 9.42
C ARG A 67 10.29 -15.59 10.39
N ALA A 68 10.80 -14.37 10.17
CA ALA A 68 11.80 -13.77 11.05
C ALA A 68 11.21 -13.44 12.43
N TRP A 69 9.95 -12.98 12.47
CA TRP A 69 9.20 -12.76 13.71
C TRP A 69 9.03 -14.05 14.51
N ASP A 70 8.53 -15.11 13.89
CA ASP A 70 8.30 -16.39 14.56
C ASP A 70 9.62 -16.99 15.08
N ARG A 71 10.70 -16.89 14.29
CA ARG A 71 12.04 -17.31 14.71
C ARG A 71 12.57 -16.49 15.87
N PHE A 72 12.41 -15.17 15.85
CA PHE A 72 12.82 -14.30 16.96
C PHE A 72 12.04 -14.61 18.24
N ALA A 73 10.74 -14.89 18.11
CA ALA A 73 9.89 -15.38 19.19
C ALA A 73 10.21 -16.84 19.60
N GLY A 74 11.15 -17.52 18.96
CA GLY A 74 11.47 -18.92 19.29
C GLY A 74 10.28 -19.87 19.10
N VAL A 75 9.38 -19.55 18.17
CA VAL A 75 8.29 -20.42 17.77
C VAL A 75 8.81 -21.38 16.69
N GLU A 76 8.83 -22.67 17.03
CA GLU A 76 9.16 -23.73 16.09
C GLU A 76 7.98 -24.00 15.14
N GLU A 77 8.29 -24.42 13.91
CA GLU A 77 7.26 -24.75 12.93
C GLU A 77 6.35 -25.87 13.46
N GLY A 78 5.04 -25.61 13.54
CA GLY A 78 4.05 -26.55 14.05
C GLY A 78 3.80 -26.52 15.57
N SER A 79 4.47 -25.65 16.33
CA SER A 79 4.27 -25.52 17.79
C SER A 79 2.98 -24.76 18.20
N GLY A 80 2.24 -24.23 17.22
CA GLY A 80 1.00 -23.49 17.45
C GLY A 80 1.22 -22.01 17.76
N ALA A 81 0.12 -21.26 17.82
CA ALA A 81 0.19 -19.84 18.15
C ALA A 81 0.38 -19.60 19.64
N ARG A 82 1.16 -18.58 19.98
CA ARG A 82 1.29 -18.08 21.36
C ARG A 82 1.25 -16.56 21.40
N VAL A 83 0.83 -16.02 22.54
CA VAL A 83 0.89 -14.57 22.80
C VAL A 83 2.35 -14.11 22.83
N ALA A 84 2.61 -12.97 22.18
CA ALA A 84 3.92 -12.33 22.20
C ALA A 84 4.20 -11.74 23.60
N THR A 85 5.43 -11.88 24.07
CA THR A 85 5.82 -11.32 25.37
C THR A 85 6.01 -9.81 25.28
N HIS A 86 5.91 -9.12 26.41
CA HIS A 86 6.18 -7.67 26.45
C HIS A 86 7.58 -7.31 25.93
N HIS A 87 8.58 -8.15 26.19
CA HIS A 87 9.93 -7.93 25.69
C HIS A 87 10.00 -8.05 24.16
N GLU A 88 9.36 -9.07 23.59
CA GLU A 88 9.30 -9.27 22.14
C GLU A 88 8.63 -8.08 21.43
N LEU A 89 7.53 -7.58 22.00
CA LEU A 89 6.82 -6.42 21.46
C LEU A 89 7.67 -5.15 21.56
N ALA A 90 8.33 -4.92 22.70
CA ALA A 90 9.22 -3.77 22.85
C ALA A 90 10.38 -3.79 21.85
N VAL A 91 10.95 -4.97 21.56
CA VAL A 91 11.99 -5.12 20.53
C VAL A 91 11.43 -4.82 19.14
N LEU A 92 10.26 -5.38 18.81
CA LEU A 92 9.62 -5.14 17.51
C LEU A 92 9.28 -3.66 17.31
N GLU A 93 8.68 -3.01 18.31
CA GLU A 93 8.38 -1.57 18.28
C GLU A 93 9.64 -0.74 18.07
N ALA A 94 10.71 -0.99 18.85
CA ALA A 94 11.96 -0.26 18.70
C ALA A 94 12.59 -0.42 17.30
N GLN A 95 12.50 -1.61 16.70
CA GLN A 95 12.98 -1.83 15.33
C GLN A 95 12.11 -1.12 14.29
N LEU A 96 10.79 -1.11 14.45
CA LEU A 96 9.86 -0.40 13.56
C LEU A 96 10.06 1.11 13.63
N GLU A 97 10.19 1.67 14.83
CA GLU A 97 10.50 3.10 15.03
C GLU A 97 11.87 3.46 14.45
N GLY A 98 12.88 2.61 14.66
CA GLY A 98 14.19 2.77 14.04
C GLY A 98 14.15 2.72 12.50
N ALA A 99 13.29 1.87 11.92
CA ALA A 99 13.10 1.81 10.48
C ALA A 99 12.44 3.08 9.93
N LEU A 100 11.47 3.68 10.64
CA LEU A 100 10.89 4.97 10.25
C LEU A 100 11.94 6.08 10.26
N LEU A 101 12.76 6.17 11.32
CA LEU A 101 13.84 7.15 11.41
C LEU A 101 14.86 6.98 10.27
N ALA A 102 15.21 5.74 9.94
CA ALA A 102 16.11 5.45 8.82
C ALA A 102 15.50 5.87 7.47
N GLN A 103 14.22 5.57 7.24
CA GLN A 103 13.51 5.96 6.02
C GLN A 103 13.39 7.49 5.88
N ASP A 104 13.17 8.21 6.98
CA ASP A 104 13.07 9.67 6.97
C ASP A 104 14.43 10.35 6.67
N THR A 105 15.55 9.72 7.05
CA THR A 105 16.91 10.20 6.68
C THR A 105 17.33 9.84 5.26
N GLN A 106 16.71 8.82 4.67
CA GLN A 106 16.92 8.38 3.29
C GLN A 106 15.84 8.98 2.38
N ASP A 107 15.90 10.29 2.10
CA ASP A 107 14.99 10.93 1.12
C ASP A 107 15.33 10.50 -0.32
N LEU A 108 15.05 9.24 -0.62
CA LEU A 108 15.15 8.67 -1.96
C LEU A 108 14.14 9.33 -2.91
N GLY A 109 13.04 9.87 -2.38
CA GLY A 109 12.05 10.62 -3.15
C GLY A 109 12.63 11.91 -3.73
N GLY A 110 13.30 12.69 -2.89
CA GLY A 110 14.09 13.87 -3.28
C GLY A 110 15.17 13.51 -4.29
N ALA A 111 15.97 12.48 -4.02
CA ALA A 111 17.02 12.03 -4.94
C ALA A 111 16.48 11.61 -6.32
N VAL A 112 15.32 10.94 -6.37
CA VAL A 112 14.66 10.58 -7.64
C VAL A 112 14.11 11.82 -8.35
N ALA A 113 13.50 12.75 -7.63
CA ALA A 113 12.98 13.99 -8.21
C ALA A 113 14.10 14.86 -8.79
N GLU A 114 15.22 14.99 -8.08
CA GLU A 114 16.44 15.67 -8.55
C GLU A 114 17.01 15.00 -9.80
N HIS A 115 17.12 13.66 -9.79
CA HIS A 115 17.61 12.92 -10.95
C HIS A 115 16.72 13.13 -12.18
N GLN A 116 15.39 13.09 -12.00
CA GLN A 116 14.45 13.35 -13.07
C GLN A 116 14.51 14.79 -13.58
N ALA A 117 14.69 15.77 -12.70
CA ALA A 117 14.87 17.17 -13.08
C ALA A 117 16.16 17.35 -13.90
N ALA A 118 17.28 16.77 -13.44
CA ALA A 118 18.54 16.80 -14.17
C ALA A 118 18.44 16.09 -15.53
N ALA A 119 17.69 14.98 -15.63
CA ALA A 119 17.45 14.29 -16.88
C ALA A 119 16.60 15.12 -17.86
N ARG A 120 15.57 15.85 -17.36
CA ARG A 120 14.77 16.78 -18.16
C ARG A 120 15.63 17.93 -18.69
N GLU A 121 16.48 18.50 -17.85
CA GLU A 121 17.37 19.60 -18.24
C GLU A 121 18.41 19.16 -19.28
N ARG A 122 18.98 17.96 -19.15
CA ARG A 122 19.89 17.40 -20.17
C ARG A 122 19.19 17.25 -21.51
N ARG A 123 17.98 16.66 -21.54
CA ARG A 123 17.19 16.52 -22.77
C ARG A 123 16.84 17.87 -23.41
N ALA A 124 16.50 18.88 -22.60
CA ALA A 124 16.22 20.22 -23.11
C ALA A 124 17.47 20.86 -23.75
N ARG A 125 18.64 20.70 -23.12
CA ARG A 125 19.92 21.16 -23.68
C ARG A 125 20.28 20.45 -24.99
N GLU A 126 20.08 19.14 -25.05
CA GLU A 126 20.31 18.33 -26.25
C GLU A 126 19.37 18.73 -27.39
N ALA A 127 18.09 18.97 -27.10
CA ALA A 127 17.10 19.45 -28.09
C ALA A 127 17.48 20.82 -28.66
N ALA A 128 17.93 21.74 -27.80
CA ALA A 128 18.39 23.06 -28.21
C ALA A 128 19.69 23.00 -29.05
N GLN A 129 20.62 22.10 -28.72
CA GLN A 129 21.90 21.95 -29.43
C GLN A 129 21.78 21.21 -30.77
N THR A 130 20.87 20.24 -30.87
CA THR A 130 20.64 19.46 -32.10
C THR A 130 19.68 20.15 -33.07
N GLY A 131 19.12 21.31 -32.70
CA GLY A 131 18.14 22.02 -33.52
C GLY A 131 16.83 21.25 -33.70
N THR A 132 16.52 20.30 -32.82
CA THR A 132 15.27 19.52 -32.83
C THR A 132 14.19 20.12 -31.92
N ASP A 133 14.41 21.32 -31.40
CA ASP A 133 13.50 22.08 -30.53
C ASP A 133 12.08 22.24 -31.14
N TRP A 134 11.98 22.26 -32.48
CA TRP A 134 10.71 22.34 -33.22
C TRP A 134 9.89 21.03 -33.25
N LEU A 135 10.44 19.87 -32.85
CA LEU A 135 9.72 18.60 -32.80
C LEU A 135 8.93 18.40 -31.48
N HIS A 136 9.19 19.20 -30.45
CA HIS A 136 8.55 19.09 -29.13
C HIS A 136 7.83 20.35 -28.66
N ALA A 137 7.73 21.39 -29.50
CA ALA A 137 6.84 22.51 -29.22
C ALA A 137 5.40 21.99 -29.02
N PRO A 138 4.71 22.28 -27.90
CA PRO A 138 3.29 22.01 -27.81
C PRO A 138 2.64 22.84 -28.90
N ALA A 139 1.97 22.18 -29.85
CA ALA A 139 1.21 22.79 -30.92
C ALA A 139 0.16 23.73 -30.32
N SER A 140 0.55 24.97 -30.07
CA SER A 140 -0.32 26.08 -29.75
C SER A 140 -0.89 26.54 -31.08
N MET A 141 -1.83 25.76 -31.62
CA MET A 141 -2.63 26.22 -32.74
C MET A 141 -3.50 27.39 -32.25
N PRO A 142 -3.47 28.55 -32.91
CA PRO A 142 -4.44 29.60 -32.61
C PRO A 142 -5.82 29.09 -33.01
N VAL A 143 -6.70 28.95 -32.01
CA VAL A 143 -8.13 28.73 -32.23
C VAL A 143 -8.67 29.99 -32.87
N GLU A 144 -8.83 29.95 -34.20
CA GLU A 144 -9.52 30.97 -34.97
C GLU A 144 -10.97 31.04 -34.48
N GLN A 145 -11.32 32.16 -33.85
CA GLN A 145 -12.64 32.44 -33.32
C GLN A 145 -13.61 32.58 -34.49
N ARG A 146 -14.48 31.59 -34.67
CA ARG A 146 -15.65 31.69 -35.53
C ARG A 146 -16.88 31.84 -34.62
N GLU A 147 -17.36 33.07 -34.51
CA GLU A 147 -18.59 33.42 -33.82
C GLU A 147 -19.81 32.77 -34.52
N GLU A 148 -20.52 31.91 -33.77
CA GLU A 148 -21.99 31.83 -33.52
C GLU A 148 -23.02 31.82 -34.70
N PRO A 149 -24.17 31.09 -34.59
CA PRO A 149 -25.06 31.19 -33.43
C PRO A 149 -25.70 29.90 -32.88
N ALA A 150 -26.25 30.11 -31.68
CA ALA A 150 -27.09 29.25 -30.86
C ALA A 150 -28.46 28.90 -31.50
N VAL A 151 -29.22 28.08 -30.75
CA VAL A 151 -30.62 27.61 -30.90
C VAL A 151 -30.68 26.18 -31.48
N GLU A 152 -31.34 25.16 -30.93
CA GLU A 152 -32.10 24.87 -29.70
C GLU A 152 -32.56 23.39 -29.88
N GLU A 153 -33.01 22.73 -28.82
CA GLU A 153 -33.79 21.46 -28.86
C GLU A 153 -33.12 20.16 -29.36
N ARG A 154 -32.66 19.33 -28.41
CA ARG A 154 -32.90 17.88 -28.44
C ARG A 154 -32.68 17.14 -27.11
N THR A 155 -33.14 17.73 -26.01
CA THR A 155 -33.44 17.01 -24.78
C THR A 155 -34.77 16.28 -24.92
N THR A 156 -34.80 15.08 -25.52
CA THR A 156 -35.81 14.00 -25.29
C THR A 156 -35.68 12.89 -26.35
N ARG A 157 -34.69 11.99 -26.26
CA ARG A 157 -34.79 10.67 -26.93
C ARG A 157 -33.90 9.54 -26.38
N ARG A 158 -33.12 9.78 -25.33
CA ARG A 158 -32.21 8.76 -24.76
C ARG A 158 -32.59 8.29 -23.35
N GLU A 159 -33.80 8.59 -22.89
CA GLU A 159 -34.33 8.11 -21.59
C GLU A 159 -35.45 7.06 -21.74
N ARG A 160 -35.95 6.80 -22.96
CA ARG A 160 -36.99 5.78 -23.22
C ARG A 160 -36.49 4.38 -23.60
N ARG A 161 -35.20 4.05 -23.38
CA ARG A 161 -34.64 2.70 -23.66
C ARG A 161 -33.85 2.06 -22.51
N ARG A 162 -33.94 2.56 -21.28
CA ARG A 162 -33.48 1.84 -20.07
C ARG A 162 -34.55 1.70 -18.97
N GLY A 163 -35.81 1.95 -19.30
CA GLY A 163 -36.98 1.48 -18.55
C GLY A 163 -37.65 0.33 -19.28
N SER A 164 -37.03 -0.86 -19.29
CA SER A 164 -37.73 -2.12 -19.62
C SER A 164 -36.89 -3.34 -19.19
N ALA A 165 -36.55 -3.40 -17.90
CA ALA A 165 -36.04 -4.62 -17.24
C ALA A 165 -36.29 -4.56 -15.73
N LEU A 166 -37.51 -4.16 -15.33
CA LEU A 166 -37.98 -4.31 -13.96
C LEU A 166 -39.48 -4.61 -13.97
N ALA A 167 -39.84 -5.89 -14.15
CA ALA A 167 -41.11 -6.45 -13.65
C ALA A 167 -41.09 -7.98 -13.85
N LEU A 168 -41.57 -8.71 -12.84
CA LEU A 168 -41.64 -10.17 -12.67
C LEU A 168 -40.32 -10.73 -12.07
N ARG A 169 -40.19 -11.01 -10.77
CA ARG A 169 -41.18 -11.46 -9.78
C ARG A 169 -40.70 -11.09 -8.36
N ALA A 170 -41.59 -10.46 -7.59
CA ALA A 170 -41.47 -10.34 -6.15
C ALA A 170 -42.49 -11.27 -5.48
N GLY A 171 -42.04 -11.95 -4.43
CA GLY A 171 -42.86 -12.43 -3.31
C GLY A 171 -42.94 -13.96 -3.15
N PRO A 172 -43.21 -14.46 -1.93
CA PRO A 172 -42.72 -13.98 -0.63
C PRO A 172 -42.24 -15.14 0.29
N ALA A 173 -41.52 -14.81 1.38
CA ALA A 173 -41.40 -15.63 2.59
C ALA A 173 -41.92 -14.77 3.78
N PRO A 174 -42.12 -15.27 5.02
CA PRO A 174 -42.07 -16.64 5.55
C PRO A 174 -43.31 -17.01 6.43
N ARG A 175 -43.42 -18.26 6.89
CA ARG A 175 -44.14 -18.58 8.15
C ARG A 175 -43.41 -19.68 8.94
N ARG A 176 -43.28 -19.44 10.25
CA ARG A 176 -42.75 -20.33 11.30
C ARG A 176 -43.88 -21.16 11.93
N ALA A 177 -43.53 -22.41 12.28
CA ALA A 177 -43.91 -23.19 13.48
C ALA A 177 -45.38 -23.69 13.61
N PRO A 178 -45.69 -24.69 14.46
CA PRO A 178 -44.87 -25.41 15.46
C PRO A 178 -44.14 -26.66 14.95
#